data_AF-A0A6N4X606-F1
#
_entry.id   AF-A0A6N4X606-F1
#
_cell.length_a   1.000
_cell.length_b   1.000
_cell.length_c   1.000
_cell.angle_alpha   90.00
_cell.angle_beta   90.00
_cell.angle_gamma   90.00
#
_symmetry.space_group_name_H-M   'P 1'
#
loop_
_entity.id
_entity.type
_entity.pdbx_description
1 polymer ?
#
loop_
_entity_poly.entity_id
_entity_poly.type
_entity_poly.pdbx_seq_one_letter_code
_entity_poly.pdbx_strand_id
1 'polypeptide(L)'
;RMLGTLQSSCSIPFVPHFMSTLHVMQKELKSIGYWKERYSSEQLHTLKANGNDVEELQRYPEPLLLVGSTWKEEKKKRIILYLNSGHRWSEQLGYSYCRFECGIAESSMGNSCLTDSTWIWPEGLSHYVEEHDITLPDEFIRHMEDRNWKAEVEEHELESLRKSRPSVNDDFWLGWSSSFKSKEGILRKIKSITSQSYQRLSRSALQAR
;
A
#
# COMPACT_ATOMS: atom_id res chain seq x y z
N ARG A 1 54.69 -21.18 42.46
CA ARG A 1 54.26 -20.57 41.18
C ARG A 1 53.16 -19.56 41.53
N MET A 2 53.50 -18.28 41.54
CA MET A 2 52.57 -17.19 41.84
C MET A 2 51.86 -16.76 40.56
N LEU A 3 50.53 -16.70 40.60
CA LEU A 3 49.69 -16.00 39.63
C LEU A 3 49.20 -14.71 40.31
N GLY A 4 49.60 -13.56 39.76
CA GLY A 4 48.89 -12.30 39.92
C GLY A 4 47.59 -12.32 39.09
N THR A 5 46.65 -11.39 39.21
CA THR A 5 46.63 -10.11 39.95
C THR A 5 45.19 -9.58 39.86
N LEU A 6 44.67 -9.04 40.98
CA LEU A 6 43.91 -7.78 41.13
C LEU A 6 42.50 -7.66 40.50
N GLN A 7 41.44 -7.63 41.34
CA GLN A 7 40.76 -6.44 41.93
C GLN A 7 39.80 -5.76 40.95
N SER A 8 38.68 -5.15 41.33
CA SER A 8 37.92 -5.02 42.58
C SER A 8 36.61 -4.34 42.16
N SER A 9 35.52 -4.72 42.81
CA SER A 9 34.20 -4.07 42.75
C SER A 9 34.24 -2.58 43.10
N CYS A 10 33.31 -1.80 42.52
CA CYS A 10 32.66 -0.68 43.18
C CYS A 10 31.29 -0.38 42.52
N SER A 11 30.22 -0.52 43.29
CA SER A 11 28.85 -0.14 42.94
C SER A 11 28.48 1.13 43.70
N ILE A 12 28.02 2.20 43.03
CA ILE A 12 27.06 3.23 43.51
C ILE A 12 26.56 4.05 42.26
N PRO A 13 25.49 4.86 42.32
CA PRO A 13 24.06 4.56 42.36
C PRO A 13 23.30 4.89 41.06
N PHE A 14 22.09 4.35 40.96
CA PHE A 14 21.02 4.77 40.07
C PHE A 14 20.69 6.26 40.23
N VAL A 15 20.98 7.05 39.20
CA VAL A 15 20.34 8.34 38.97
C VAL A 15 19.33 8.10 37.85
N PRO A 16 18.01 8.22 38.08
CA PRO A 16 17.06 8.20 36.98
C PRO A 16 17.29 9.50 36.22
N HIS A 17 18.12 9.44 35.19
CA HIS A 17 18.10 10.47 34.18
C HIS A 17 16.70 10.37 33.59
N PHE A 18 15.83 11.30 33.99
CA PHE A 18 14.62 11.64 33.27
C PHE A 18 15.11 12.11 31.90
N MET A 19 15.39 11.15 31.01
CA MET A 19 15.37 11.39 29.59
C MET A 19 13.94 11.80 29.35
N SER A 20 13.70 13.10 29.31
CA SER A 20 12.57 13.67 28.63
C SER A 20 12.67 13.13 27.21
N THR A 21 12.07 11.96 26.97
CA THR A 21 11.87 11.40 25.66
C THR A 21 10.94 12.38 24.99
N LEU A 22 11.52 13.42 24.37
CA LEU A 22 11.02 13.92 23.11
C LEU A 22 10.91 12.67 22.24
N HIS A 23 9.74 12.04 22.30
CA HIS A 23 9.22 11.28 21.19
C HIS A 23 9.20 12.32 20.08
N VAL A 24 10.32 12.44 19.36
CA VAL A 24 10.31 12.97 18.01
C VAL A 24 9.33 12.03 17.34
N MET A 25 8.08 12.48 17.20
CA MET A 25 7.06 11.77 16.44
C MET A 25 7.70 11.56 15.08
N GLN A 26 8.23 10.35 14.85
CA GLN A 26 8.86 10.03 13.59
C GLN A 26 7.75 10.19 12.56
N LYS A 27 7.93 11.10 11.61
CA LYS A 27 6.94 11.35 10.56
C LYS A 27 6.62 10.00 9.94
N GLU A 28 5.34 9.70 9.74
CA GLU A 28 4.88 8.50 9.03
C GLU A 28 4.20 8.94 7.73
N LEU A 29 4.32 8.12 6.68
CA LEU A 29 3.58 8.32 5.44
C LEU A 29 2.31 7.48 5.47
N LYS A 30 1.16 8.11 5.20
CA LYS A 30 -0.11 7.38 5.10
C LYS A 30 -0.18 6.68 3.74
N SER A 31 -0.34 5.36 3.73
CA SER A 31 -0.42 4.62 2.49
C SER A 31 -1.81 4.70 1.86
N ILE A 32 -1.89 4.55 0.54
CA ILE A 32 -3.14 4.44 -0.20
C ILE A 32 -2.96 3.71 -1.53
N GLY A 33 -3.98 2.96 -1.95
CA GLY A 33 -3.98 2.29 -3.26
C GLY A 33 -3.10 1.05 -3.33
N TYR A 34 -2.71 0.48 -2.19
CA TYR A 34 -2.03 -0.81 -2.11
C TYR A 34 -3.05 -1.94 -2.17
N TRP A 35 -2.81 -2.89 -3.05
CA TRP A 35 -3.75 -3.96 -3.38
C TRP A 35 -3.30 -5.30 -2.85
N LYS A 36 -4.27 -6.16 -2.56
CA LYS A 36 -4.02 -7.56 -2.25
C LYS A 36 -3.27 -8.25 -3.38
N GLU A 37 -2.24 -9.01 -3.02
CA GLU A 37 -1.49 -9.82 -3.97
C GLU A 37 -2.22 -11.14 -4.27
N ARG A 38 -2.16 -11.59 -5.52
CA ARG A 38 -2.85 -12.81 -5.98
C ARG A 38 -1.91 -14.00 -5.90
N TYR A 39 -1.96 -14.71 -4.78
CA TYR A 39 -1.33 -16.01 -4.63
C TYR A 39 -2.34 -17.14 -4.87
N SER A 40 -1.91 -18.19 -5.56
CA SER A 40 -2.64 -19.46 -5.61
C SER A 40 -2.66 -20.12 -4.22
N SER A 41 -3.60 -21.03 -3.99
CA SER A 41 -3.65 -21.79 -2.72
C SER A 41 -2.34 -22.54 -2.44
N GLU A 42 -1.68 -23.04 -3.49
CA GLU A 42 -0.40 -23.75 -3.39
C GLU A 42 0.75 -22.80 -3.03
N GLN A 43 0.77 -21.60 -3.61
CA GLN A 43 1.73 -20.56 -3.24
C GLN A 43 1.53 -20.13 -1.79
N LEU A 44 0.29 -19.90 -1.35
CA LEU A 44 -0.01 -19.55 0.04
C LEU A 44 0.41 -20.65 1.02
N HIS A 45 0.15 -21.91 0.69
CA HIS A 45 0.58 -23.04 1.52
C HIS A 45 2.11 -23.09 1.63
N THR A 46 2.82 -22.87 0.52
CA THR A 46 4.29 -22.82 0.48
C THR A 46 4.82 -21.65 1.32
N LEU A 47 4.25 -20.46 1.18
CA LEU A 47 4.63 -19.28 1.95
C LEU A 47 4.45 -19.53 3.46
N LYS A 48 3.30 -20.10 3.84
CA LYS A 48 3.00 -20.47 5.23
C LYS A 48 3.98 -21.51 5.77
N ALA A 49 4.28 -22.54 4.98
CA ALA A 49 5.27 -23.57 5.35
C ALA A 49 6.68 -23.00 5.53
N ASN A 50 7.02 -21.93 4.79
CA ASN A 50 8.27 -21.20 4.92
C ASN A 50 8.28 -20.17 6.07
N GLY A 51 7.22 -20.14 6.91
CA GLY A 51 7.13 -19.26 8.08
C GLY A 51 6.67 -17.83 7.79
N ASN A 52 6.13 -17.56 6.58
CA ASN A 52 5.54 -16.25 6.29
C ASN A 52 4.15 -16.13 6.93
N ASP A 53 3.85 -14.92 7.42
CA ASP A 53 2.50 -14.55 7.86
C ASP A 53 1.63 -14.31 6.61
N VAL A 54 0.82 -15.32 6.27
CA VAL A 54 -0.04 -15.26 5.08
C VAL A 54 -1.19 -14.28 5.29
N GLU A 55 -1.68 -14.17 6.51
CA GLU A 55 -2.73 -13.23 6.87
C GLU A 55 -2.26 -11.78 6.62
N GLU A 56 -1.04 -11.45 7.03
CA GLU A 56 -0.40 -10.15 6.77
C GLU A 56 -0.21 -9.90 5.26
N LEU A 57 0.27 -10.89 4.49
CA LEU A 57 0.41 -10.79 3.04
C LEU A 57 -0.91 -10.62 2.29
N GLN A 58 -2.03 -10.92 2.94
CA GLN A 58 -3.37 -10.91 2.36
C GLN A 58 -4.28 -9.83 2.95
N ARG A 59 -3.74 -8.95 3.79
CA ARG A 59 -4.51 -7.92 4.53
C ARG A 59 -5.04 -6.78 3.65
N TYR A 60 -4.37 -6.47 2.54
CA TYR A 60 -4.75 -5.38 1.65
C TYR A 60 -6.09 -5.67 0.93
N PRO A 61 -6.82 -4.63 0.49
CA PRO A 61 -8.09 -4.82 -0.19
C PRO A 61 -7.94 -5.38 -1.60
N GLU A 62 -8.95 -6.12 -2.03
CA GLU A 62 -9.17 -6.44 -3.44
C GLU A 62 -9.72 -5.19 -4.15
N PRO A 63 -9.07 -4.68 -5.22
CA PRO A 63 -9.48 -3.43 -5.85
C PRO A 63 -10.91 -3.51 -6.41
N LEU A 64 -11.36 -4.70 -6.83
CA LEU A 64 -12.74 -4.94 -7.28
C LEU A 64 -13.81 -4.49 -6.28
N LEU A 65 -13.51 -4.48 -4.98
CA LEU A 65 -14.46 -4.08 -3.94
C LEU A 65 -14.59 -2.56 -3.79
N LEU A 66 -13.67 -1.80 -4.36
CA LEU A 66 -13.57 -0.36 -4.23
C LEU A 66 -14.06 0.39 -5.49
N VAL A 67 -14.55 -0.35 -6.48
CA VAL A 67 -15.11 0.25 -7.69
C VAL A 67 -16.44 0.94 -7.38
N GLY A 68 -16.62 2.16 -7.86
CA GLY A 68 -17.88 2.89 -7.72
C GLY A 68 -17.74 4.40 -7.65
N SER A 69 -16.66 4.99 -8.17
CA SER A 69 -16.50 6.44 -8.13
C SER A 69 -17.60 7.12 -8.94
N THR A 70 -18.24 8.14 -8.37
CA THR A 70 -19.28 8.93 -9.05
C THR A 70 -18.79 10.33 -9.42
N TRP A 71 -17.47 10.50 -9.55
CA TRP A 71 -16.86 11.78 -9.86
C TRP A 71 -17.19 12.21 -11.29
N LYS A 72 -17.45 13.50 -11.47
CA LYS A 72 -17.51 14.09 -12.81
C LYS A 72 -16.13 14.02 -13.47
N GLU A 73 -16.11 13.96 -14.79
CA GLU A 73 -14.90 13.85 -15.60
C GLU A 73 -13.84 14.90 -15.25
N GLU A 74 -14.23 16.15 -14.98
CA GLU A 74 -13.29 17.21 -14.63
C GLU A 74 -12.58 16.93 -13.31
N LYS A 75 -13.30 16.41 -12.30
CA LYS A 75 -12.73 16.05 -11.00
C LYS A 75 -11.84 14.81 -11.13
N LYS A 76 -12.30 13.80 -11.87
CA LYS A 76 -11.54 12.58 -12.16
C LYS A 76 -10.20 12.90 -12.82
N LYS A 77 -10.18 13.79 -13.82
CA LYS A 77 -8.96 14.27 -14.47
C LYS A 77 -7.99 14.95 -13.50
N ARG A 78 -8.48 15.79 -12.58
CA ARG A 78 -7.63 16.43 -11.56
C ARG A 78 -7.00 15.42 -10.61
N ILE A 79 -7.75 14.39 -10.21
CA ILE A 79 -7.24 13.30 -9.36
C ILE A 79 -6.14 12.54 -10.10
N ILE A 80 -6.36 12.17 -11.37
CA ILE A 80 -5.36 11.47 -12.19
C ILE A 80 -4.08 12.31 -12.32
N LEU A 81 -4.22 13.61 -12.64
CA LEU A 81 -3.08 14.52 -12.74
C LEU A 81 -2.32 14.66 -11.41
N TYR A 82 -3.03 14.76 -10.28
CA TYR A 82 -2.42 14.79 -8.95
C TYR A 82 -1.57 13.54 -8.71
N LEU A 83 -2.16 12.36 -8.90
CA LEU A 83 -1.51 11.07 -8.66
C LEU A 83 -0.26 10.91 -9.53
N ASN A 84 -0.31 11.33 -10.79
CA ASN A 84 0.82 11.27 -11.73
C ASN A 84 1.92 12.31 -11.43
N SER A 85 1.61 13.38 -10.69
CA SER A 85 2.56 14.43 -10.32
C SER A 85 3.35 14.16 -9.04
N GLY A 86 3.08 13.04 -8.35
CA GLY A 86 3.76 12.68 -7.11
C GLY A 86 5.26 12.46 -7.29
N HIS A 87 6.03 12.74 -6.24
CA HIS A 87 7.48 12.57 -6.27
C HIS A 87 7.87 11.10 -6.13
N ARG A 88 8.81 10.61 -6.94
CA ARG A 88 9.30 9.22 -6.85
C ARG A 88 10.01 9.00 -5.51
N TRP A 89 9.44 8.11 -4.70
CA TRP A 89 9.93 7.79 -3.36
C TRP A 89 10.82 6.54 -3.34
N SER A 90 10.38 5.49 -4.02
CA SER A 90 11.07 4.21 -4.05
C SER A 90 10.80 3.48 -5.36
N GLU A 91 11.80 2.80 -5.90
CA GLU A 91 11.69 2.01 -7.12
C GLU A 91 11.94 0.54 -6.80
N GLN A 92 11.18 -0.34 -7.44
CA GLN A 92 11.32 -1.79 -7.33
C GLN A 92 12.01 -2.36 -8.58
N LEU A 93 12.64 -3.53 -8.44
CA LEU A 93 13.35 -4.21 -9.53
C LEU A 93 12.42 -4.94 -10.52
N GLY A 94 11.15 -4.57 -10.57
CA GLY A 94 10.14 -5.16 -11.45
C GLY A 94 8.89 -4.29 -11.50
N TYR A 95 8.13 -4.43 -12.59
CA TYR A 95 6.89 -3.69 -12.77
C TYR A 95 5.74 -4.31 -11.96
N SER A 96 4.81 -3.47 -11.52
CA SER A 96 3.51 -3.92 -11.03
C SER A 96 2.64 -4.37 -12.20
N TYR A 97 1.50 -5.00 -11.91
CA TYR A 97 0.48 -5.35 -12.90
C TYR A 97 -0.91 -4.86 -12.46
N CYS A 98 -1.84 -4.83 -13.42
CA CYS A 98 -3.24 -4.50 -13.14
C CYS A 98 -4.00 -5.75 -12.66
N ARG A 99 -4.55 -5.70 -11.45
CA ARG A 99 -5.30 -6.82 -10.84
C ARG A 99 -6.68 -7.06 -11.49
N PHE A 100 -7.12 -6.17 -12.39
CA PHE A 100 -8.28 -6.44 -13.24
C PHE A 100 -7.93 -7.26 -14.49
N GLU A 101 -6.64 -7.48 -14.77
CA GLU A 101 -6.16 -8.18 -15.97
C GLU A 101 -6.72 -7.55 -17.25
N CYS A 102 -6.76 -6.21 -17.29
CA CYS A 102 -7.39 -5.43 -18.36
C CYS A 102 -6.57 -5.33 -19.66
N GLY A 103 -5.38 -5.95 -19.69
CA GLY A 103 -4.51 -5.97 -20.87
C GLY A 103 -3.54 -4.80 -21.01
N ILE A 104 -3.49 -3.88 -20.03
CA ILE A 104 -2.43 -2.87 -19.97
C ILE A 104 -1.05 -3.52 -19.82
N ALA A 105 -0.03 -2.96 -20.48
CA ALA A 105 1.34 -3.42 -20.31
C ALA A 105 1.83 -3.17 -18.88
N GLU A 106 2.55 -4.14 -18.29
CA GLU A 106 3.10 -4.01 -16.93
C GLU A 106 4.01 -2.78 -16.80
N SER A 107 4.77 -2.44 -17.84
CA SER A 107 5.60 -1.23 -17.86
C SER A 107 4.81 0.06 -17.67
N SER A 108 3.52 0.09 -18.05
CA SER A 108 2.64 1.23 -17.85
C SER A 108 2.03 1.30 -16.44
N MET A 109 2.08 0.22 -15.66
CA MET A 109 1.69 0.23 -14.25
C MET A 109 2.78 0.80 -13.34
N GLY A 110 4.01 0.92 -13.87
CA GLY A 110 5.14 1.44 -13.14
C GLY A 110 5.76 0.46 -12.14
N ASN A 111 6.91 0.84 -11.62
CA ASN A 111 7.67 0.09 -10.60
C ASN A 111 7.91 0.93 -9.34
N SER A 112 7.34 2.14 -9.29
CA SER A 112 7.65 3.12 -8.26
C SER A 112 6.50 3.31 -7.27
N CYS A 113 6.83 3.75 -6.07
CA CYS A 113 5.90 4.46 -5.19
C CYS A 113 6.14 5.96 -5.30
N LEU A 114 5.06 6.73 -5.32
CA LEU A 114 5.03 8.18 -5.38
C LEU A 114 4.58 8.75 -4.03
N THR A 115 4.98 9.98 -3.72
CA THR A 115 4.60 10.67 -2.48
C THR A 115 4.43 12.18 -2.68
N ASP A 116 3.60 12.79 -1.85
CA ASP A 116 3.46 14.24 -1.68
C ASP A 116 3.98 14.73 -0.31
N SER A 117 4.83 13.92 0.34
CA SER A 117 5.33 14.09 1.71
C SER A 117 4.41 13.65 2.85
N THR A 118 3.12 13.46 2.59
CA THR A 118 2.12 13.06 3.61
C THR A 118 1.55 11.68 3.30
N TRP A 119 1.25 11.45 2.02
CA TRP A 119 0.73 10.20 1.49
C TRP A 119 1.77 9.51 0.63
N ILE A 120 1.65 8.20 0.53
CA ILE A 120 2.44 7.36 -0.38
C ILE A 120 1.51 6.41 -1.14
N TRP A 121 1.73 6.27 -2.44
CA TRP A 121 0.91 5.41 -3.30
C TRP A 121 1.72 4.76 -4.43
N PRO A 122 1.27 3.62 -4.98
CA PRO A 122 1.88 3.04 -6.18
C PRO A 122 1.67 3.93 -7.42
N GLU A 123 2.67 4.02 -8.30
CA GLU A 123 2.62 4.77 -9.56
C GLU A 123 1.37 4.44 -10.39
N GLY A 124 1.00 3.16 -10.48
CA GLY A 124 -0.18 2.71 -11.21
C GLY A 124 -1.54 3.04 -10.57
N LEU A 125 -1.62 3.74 -9.43
CA LEU A 125 -2.92 4.07 -8.80
C LEU A 125 -3.81 4.93 -9.72
N SER A 126 -3.21 5.82 -10.52
CA SER A 126 -3.94 6.65 -11.49
C SER A 126 -4.71 5.81 -12.51
N HIS A 127 -4.11 4.73 -13.01
CA HIS A 127 -4.76 3.78 -13.92
C HIS A 127 -6.03 3.16 -13.31
N TYR A 128 -5.99 2.81 -12.02
CA TYR A 128 -7.17 2.26 -11.34
C TYR A 128 -8.32 3.27 -11.23
N VAL A 129 -8.00 4.54 -11.04
CA VAL A 129 -9.01 5.61 -11.06
C VAL A 129 -9.54 5.78 -12.48
N GLU A 130 -8.66 5.87 -13.47
CA GLU A 130 -8.99 6.15 -14.87
C GLU A 130 -9.83 5.05 -15.51
N GLU A 131 -9.34 3.81 -15.49
CA GLU A 131 -9.88 2.69 -16.26
C GLU A 131 -10.86 1.82 -15.47
N HIS A 132 -10.85 1.91 -14.14
CA HIS A 132 -11.61 0.99 -13.27
C HIS A 132 -12.53 1.67 -12.27
N ASP A 133 -12.65 3.00 -12.32
CA ASP A 133 -13.53 3.80 -11.45
C ASP A 133 -13.36 3.47 -9.97
N ILE A 134 -12.11 3.21 -9.58
CA ILE A 134 -11.76 3.02 -8.17
C ILE A 134 -12.06 4.30 -7.40
N THR A 135 -12.81 4.14 -6.32
CA THR A 135 -13.09 5.22 -5.38
C THR A 135 -11.92 5.38 -4.44
N LEU A 136 -11.57 6.63 -4.14
CA LEU A 136 -10.59 6.98 -3.11
C LEU A 136 -11.30 7.61 -1.90
N PRO A 137 -10.70 7.55 -0.70
CA PRO A 137 -11.25 8.15 0.50
C PRO A 137 -11.40 9.66 0.37
N ASP A 138 -12.52 10.21 0.86
CA ASP A 138 -12.76 11.66 0.85
C ASP A 138 -11.68 12.45 1.59
N GLU A 139 -11.04 11.87 2.61
CA GLU A 139 -9.90 12.51 3.29
C GLU A 139 -8.73 12.76 2.35
N PHE A 140 -8.39 11.79 1.50
CA PHE A 140 -7.32 11.94 0.52
C PHE A 140 -7.74 12.92 -0.59
N ILE A 141 -9.01 12.90 -1.01
CA ILE A 141 -9.53 13.86 -1.98
C ILE A 141 -9.48 15.31 -1.44
N ARG A 142 -9.88 15.53 -0.19
CA ARG A 142 -9.76 16.85 0.46
C ARG A 142 -8.30 17.30 0.56
N HIS A 143 -7.40 16.39 0.89
CA HIS A 143 -5.96 16.68 0.89
C HIS A 143 -5.47 17.13 -0.49
N MET A 144 -5.89 16.48 -1.58
CA MET A 144 -5.58 16.96 -2.94
C MET A 144 -6.16 18.35 -3.22
N GLU A 145 -7.39 18.60 -2.79
CA GLU A 145 -8.09 19.89 -2.94
C GLU A 145 -7.34 21.02 -2.22
N ASP A 146 -6.96 20.81 -0.96
CA ASP A 146 -6.23 21.77 -0.13
C ASP A 146 -4.85 22.09 -0.71
N ARG A 147 -4.26 21.14 -1.45
CA ARG A 147 -2.99 21.32 -2.19
C ARG A 147 -3.18 21.86 -3.60
N ASN A 148 -4.36 22.36 -3.95
CA ASN A 148 -4.69 22.87 -5.28
C ASN A 148 -4.38 21.86 -6.40
N TRP A 149 -4.59 20.57 -6.14
CA TRP A 149 -4.37 19.49 -7.10
C TRP A 149 -2.91 19.34 -7.56
N LYS A 150 -1.95 19.66 -6.68
CA LYS A 150 -0.51 19.49 -6.94
C LYS A 150 0.17 18.66 -5.85
N ALA A 151 0.84 17.59 -6.27
CA ALA A 151 1.66 16.76 -5.39
C ALA A 151 3.13 17.25 -5.28
N GLU A 152 3.41 18.49 -5.71
CA GLU A 152 4.72 19.12 -5.63
C GLU A 152 5.22 19.13 -4.18
N VAL A 153 6.46 18.70 -3.95
CA VAL A 153 7.11 18.73 -2.64
C VAL A 153 8.39 19.55 -2.76
N GLU A 154 8.61 20.44 -1.80
CA GLU A 154 9.82 21.25 -1.75
C GLU A 154 11.06 20.35 -1.53
N GLU A 155 12.18 20.64 -2.22
CA GLU A 155 13.37 19.77 -2.19
C GLU A 155 13.93 19.58 -0.77
N HIS A 156 13.85 20.61 0.07
CA HIS A 156 14.31 20.52 1.46
C HIS A 156 13.46 19.53 2.29
N GLU A 157 12.16 19.44 2.00
CA GLU A 157 11.26 18.49 2.65
C GLU A 157 11.52 17.07 2.13
N LEU A 158 11.75 16.91 0.82
CA LEU A 158 12.16 15.64 0.23
C LEU A 158 13.47 15.10 0.82
N GLU A 159 14.45 15.98 0.97
CA GLU A 159 15.73 15.64 1.58
C GLU A 159 15.56 15.24 3.06
N SER A 160 14.71 15.95 3.79
CA SER A 160 14.36 15.57 5.16
C SER A 160 13.71 14.19 5.22
N LEU A 161 12.76 13.89 4.33
CA LEU A 161 12.11 12.58 4.25
C LEU A 161 13.12 11.47 3.94
N ARG A 162 13.97 11.66 2.93
CA ARG A 162 15.01 10.69 2.54
C ARG A 162 15.94 10.38 3.72
N LYS A 163 16.31 11.39 4.49
CA LYS A 163 17.15 11.24 5.70
C LYS A 163 16.41 10.54 6.83
N SER A 164 15.16 10.91 7.11
CA SER A 164 14.42 10.36 8.24
C SER A 164 13.89 8.95 7.98
N ARG A 165 13.77 8.53 6.72
CA ARG A 165 13.22 7.22 6.29
C ARG A 165 11.95 6.87 7.08
N PRO A 166 10.89 7.69 6.93
CA PRO A 166 9.66 7.50 7.69
C PRO A 166 9.09 6.09 7.46
N SER A 167 8.47 5.53 8.50
CA SER A 167 7.62 4.34 8.35
C SER A 167 6.43 4.66 7.46
N VAL A 168 5.91 3.63 6.79
CA VAL A 168 4.63 3.69 6.09
C VAL A 168 3.56 3.14 7.02
N ASN A 169 2.49 3.89 7.19
CA ASN A 169 1.34 3.52 8.00
C ASN A 169 0.16 3.14 7.10
N ASP A 170 -0.25 1.88 7.19
CA ASP A 170 -1.31 1.29 6.36
C ASP A 170 -2.70 1.32 7.04
N ASP A 171 -2.78 1.65 8.32
CA ASP A 171 -4.00 1.50 9.13
C ASP A 171 -5.17 2.29 8.54
N PHE A 172 -4.88 3.50 8.07
CA PHE A 172 -5.89 4.32 7.42
C PHE A 172 -6.48 3.63 6.18
N TRP A 173 -5.62 3.08 5.32
CA TRP A 173 -6.06 2.46 4.08
C TRP A 173 -6.82 1.16 4.33
N LEU A 174 -6.32 0.32 5.22
CA LEU A 174 -6.96 -0.93 5.62
C LEU A 174 -8.31 -0.67 6.32
N GLY A 175 -8.34 0.30 7.23
CA GLY A 175 -9.56 0.73 7.92
C GLY A 175 -10.61 1.27 6.95
N TRP A 176 -10.24 2.23 6.10
CA TRP A 176 -11.18 2.81 5.14
C TRP A 176 -11.70 1.77 4.15
N SER A 177 -10.82 0.98 3.54
CA SER A 177 -11.21 0.01 2.51
C SER A 177 -12.11 -1.11 3.05
N SER A 178 -11.91 -1.54 4.30
CA SER A 178 -12.79 -2.51 4.96
C SER A 178 -14.21 -1.95 5.25
N SER A 179 -14.28 -0.65 5.54
CA SER A 179 -15.53 0.07 5.80
C SER A 179 -16.28 0.44 4.51
N PHE A 180 -15.58 0.59 3.39
CA PHE A 180 -16.17 0.99 2.12
C PHE A 180 -17.19 -0.04 1.62
N LYS A 181 -18.34 0.46 1.14
CA LYS A 181 -19.43 -0.36 0.56
C LYS A 181 -19.87 0.29 -0.75
N SER A 182 -19.61 -0.37 -1.88
CA SER A 182 -20.25 -0.02 -3.16
C SER A 182 -21.13 -1.15 -3.67
N LYS A 183 -22.27 -0.81 -4.28
CA LYS A 183 -23.17 -1.79 -4.89
C LYS A 183 -22.47 -2.48 -6.05
N GLU A 184 -21.71 -1.73 -6.83
CA GLU A 184 -20.96 -2.18 -8.01
C GLU A 184 -19.85 -3.17 -7.63
N GLY A 185 -19.10 -2.89 -6.55
CA GLY A 185 -18.06 -3.78 -6.05
C GLY A 185 -18.62 -5.10 -5.54
N ILE A 186 -19.76 -5.06 -4.83
CA ILE A 186 -20.48 -6.26 -4.41
C ILE A 186 -20.96 -7.06 -5.62
N LEU A 187 -21.59 -6.41 -6.61
CA LEU A 187 -22.06 -7.08 -7.82
C LEU A 187 -20.92 -7.68 -8.66
N ARG A 188 -19.79 -6.98 -8.79
CA ARG A 188 -18.60 -7.52 -9.48
C ARG A 188 -18.00 -8.70 -8.72
N LYS A 189 -17.96 -8.67 -7.38
CA LYS A 189 -17.50 -9.80 -6.58
C LYS A 189 -18.38 -11.03 -6.81
N ILE A 190 -19.70 -10.87 -6.83
CA ILE A 190 -20.63 -11.96 -7.13
C ILE A 190 -20.33 -12.53 -8.52
N LYS A 191 -20.20 -11.66 -9.53
CA LYS A 191 -19.86 -12.07 -10.91
C LYS A 191 -18.51 -12.80 -10.99
N SER A 192 -17.47 -12.30 -10.32
CA SER A 192 -16.14 -12.92 -10.34
C SER A 192 -16.14 -14.30 -9.67
N ILE A 193 -16.83 -14.45 -8.55
CA ILE A 193 -17.03 -15.74 -7.88
C ILE A 193 -17.74 -16.72 -8.83
N THR A 194 -18.82 -16.30 -9.49
CA THR A 194 -19.53 -17.16 -10.44
C THR A 194 -18.66 -17.55 -11.64
N SER A 195 -17.84 -16.62 -12.17
CA SER A 195 -16.92 -16.89 -13.28
C SER A 195 -15.80 -17.86 -12.87
N GLN A 196 -15.17 -17.66 -11.71
CA GLN A 196 -14.15 -18.58 -11.20
C GLN A 196 -14.71 -19.98 -10.90
N SER A 197 -15.93 -20.07 -10.38
CA SER A 197 -16.61 -21.36 -10.18
C SER A 197 -16.90 -22.06 -11.51
N TYR A 198 -17.37 -21.33 -12.52
CA TYR A 198 -17.59 -21.86 -13.87
C TYR A 198 -16.29 -22.34 -14.53
N GLN A 199 -15.22 -21.55 -14.43
CA GLN A 199 -13.89 -21.92 -14.97
C GLN A 199 -13.27 -23.13 -14.26
N ARG A 200 -13.50 -23.30 -12.95
CA ARG A 200 -13.06 -24.49 -12.21
C ARG A 200 -13.82 -25.74 -12.63
N LEU A 201 -15.13 -25.63 -12.79
CA LEU A 201 -15.97 -26.74 -13.26
C LEU A 201 -15.61 -27.15 -14.70
N SER A 202 -15.40 -26.19 -15.60
CA SER A 202 -15.03 -26.49 -16.99
C SER A 202 -13.64 -27.13 -17.11
N ARG A 203 -12.65 -26.66 -16.33
CA ARG A 203 -11.32 -27.29 -16.27
C ARG A 203 -11.37 -28.70 -15.66
N SER A 204 -12.14 -28.91 -14.60
CA SER A 204 -12.33 -30.24 -14.02
C SER A 204 -13.02 -31.20 -14.99
N ALA A 205 -13.99 -30.72 -15.78
CA ALA A 205 -14.68 -31.52 -16.78
C ALA A 205 -13.78 -31.86 -18.00
N LEU A 206 -12.80 -31.00 -18.32
CA LEU A 206 -11.80 -31.26 -19.36
C LEU A 206 -10.71 -32.24 -18.91
N GLN A 207 -10.35 -32.26 -17.61
CA GLN A 207 -9.36 -33.18 -17.06
C GLN A 207 -9.92 -34.59 -16.75
N ALA A 208 -11.24 -34.75 -16.67
CA ALA A 208 -11.92 -36.02 -16.46
C ALA A 208 -12.25 -36.78 -17.77
N ARG A 209 -11.74 -36.31 -18.90
CA ARG A 209 -11.83 -36.94 -20.23
C ARG A 209 -10.46 -37.41 -20.67
#